data_AF-N8YL30-F1
#
_entry.id   AF-N8YL30-F1
#
_cell.length_a   1.000
_cell.length_b   1.000
_cell.length_c   1.000
_cell.angle_alpha   90.00
_cell.angle_beta   90.00
_cell.angle_gamma   90.00
#
_symmetry.space_group_name_H-M   'P 1'
#
loop_
_entity.id
_entity.type
_entity.pdbx_description
1 polymer ?
#
loop_
_entity_poly.entity_id
_entity_poly.type
_entity_poly.pdbx_seq_one_letter_code
_entity_poly.pdbx_strand_id
1 'polypeptide(L)'
;MIFAFASLLILIASYGLYLVSSKQINKTQKSRFSVLSKHVKSVKLTAFICIVIALLLYNLEYGDSISFVALCVLSTPLLFGLILSINDLKPKTKK
;
A
#
# COMPACT_ATOMS: atom_id res chain seq x y z
N MET A 1 12.65 -17.07 -2.22
CA MET A 1 11.62 -17.08 -1.16
C MET A 1 11.49 -15.72 -0.50
N ILE A 2 12.60 -15.10 -0.08
CA ILE A 2 12.65 -13.76 0.53
C ILE A 2 11.99 -12.70 -0.36
N PHE A 3 12.27 -12.69 -1.66
CA PHE A 3 11.65 -11.75 -2.61
C PHE A 3 10.11 -11.77 -2.60
N ALA A 4 9.52 -12.97 -2.66
CA ALA A 4 8.06 -13.13 -2.67
C ALA A 4 7.43 -12.66 -1.34
N PHE A 5 8.11 -12.95 -0.22
CA PHE A 5 7.65 -12.51 1.11
C PHE A 5 7.72 -10.97 1.26
N ALA A 6 8.82 -10.35 0.83
CA ALA A 6 8.96 -8.90 0.81
C ALA A 6 7.92 -8.23 -0.11
N SER A 7 7.66 -8.82 -1.27
CA SER A 7 6.60 -8.36 -2.20
C SER A 7 5.21 -8.44 -1.56
N LEU A 8 4.92 -9.52 -0.83
CA LEU A 8 3.65 -9.68 -0.11
C LEU A 8 3.50 -8.62 0.99
N LEU A 9 4.57 -8.32 1.74
CA LEU A 9 4.57 -7.25 2.75
C LEU A 9 4.26 -5.88 2.14
N ILE A 10 4.86 -5.56 0.99
CA ILE A 10 4.59 -4.31 0.26
C ILE A 10 3.13 -4.24 -0.17
N LEU A 11 2.57 -5.34 -0.65
CA LEU A 11 1.17 -5.42 -1.08
C LEU A 11 0.22 -5.19 0.10
N ILE A 12 0.44 -5.89 1.22
CA ILE A 12 -0.36 -5.74 2.45
C ILE A 12 -0.27 -4.30 2.98
N ALA A 13 0.95 -3.73 3.03
CA ALA A 13 1.16 -2.37 3.47
C ALA A 13 0.42 -1.36 2.59
N SER A 14 0.58 -1.48 1.26
CA SER A 14 -0.05 -0.57 0.29
C SER A 14 -1.58 -0.66 0.36
N TYR A 15 -2.13 -1.88 0.46
CA TYR A 15 -3.57 -2.09 0.58
C TYR A 15 -4.11 -1.60 1.93
N GLY A 16 -3.38 -1.82 3.03
CA GLY A 16 -3.73 -1.31 4.35
C GLY A 16 -3.80 0.22 4.37
N LEU A 17 -2.77 0.89 3.84
CA LEU A 17 -2.74 2.35 3.68
C LEU A 17 -3.89 2.85 2.81
N TYR A 18 -4.21 2.13 1.74
CA TYR A 18 -5.35 2.43 0.88
C TYR A 18 -6.68 2.37 1.61
N LEU A 19 -6.94 1.30 2.36
CA LEU A 19 -8.20 1.11 3.10
C LEU A 19 -8.45 2.23 4.11
N VAL A 20 -7.39 2.78 4.72
CA VAL A 20 -7.50 3.88 5.70
C VAL A 20 -7.23 5.26 5.11
N SER A 21 -7.10 5.37 3.78
CA SER A 21 -6.95 6.64 3.07
C SER A 21 -8.21 7.49 3.20
N SER A 22 -8.06 8.81 3.29
CA SER A 22 -9.20 9.75 3.41
C SER A 22 -10.23 9.57 2.31
N LYS A 23 -9.81 9.20 1.10
CA LYS A 23 -10.72 8.97 -0.03
C LYS A 23 -11.50 7.66 0.04
N GLN A 24 -11.01 6.66 0.77
CA GLN A 24 -11.58 5.30 0.80
C GLN A 24 -12.20 4.95 2.16
N ILE A 25 -11.79 5.61 3.24
CA ILE A 25 -12.14 5.26 4.62
C ILE A 25 -13.66 5.17 4.86
N ASN A 26 -14.45 6.04 4.24
CA ASN A 26 -15.91 6.01 4.34
C ASN A 26 -16.52 4.73 3.74
N LYS A 27 -15.93 4.22 2.65
CA LYS A 27 -16.32 2.94 2.05
C LYS A 27 -15.81 1.79 2.91
N THR A 28 -14.59 1.88 3.43
CA THR A 28 -13.98 0.88 4.32
C THR A 28 -14.80 0.66 5.59
N GLN A 29 -15.32 1.73 6.19
CA GLN A 29 -16.14 1.67 7.41
C GLN A 29 -17.44 0.88 7.21
N LYS A 30 -18.01 0.90 6.00
CA LYS A 30 -19.22 0.15 5.63
C LYS A 30 -18.94 -1.26 5.10
N SER A 31 -17.67 -1.63 4.98
CA SER A 31 -17.23 -2.91 4.44
C SER A 31 -16.89 -3.92 5.55
N ARG A 32 -16.48 -5.13 5.16
CA ARG A 32 -15.93 -6.15 6.07
C ARG A 32 -14.67 -5.69 6.82
N PHE A 33 -13.98 -4.64 6.34
CA PHE A 33 -12.78 -4.07 6.95
C PHE A 33 -13.08 -2.88 7.88
N SER A 34 -14.30 -2.76 8.40
CA SER A 34 -14.70 -1.64 9.27
C SER A 34 -13.81 -1.49 10.51
N VAL A 35 -13.29 -2.60 11.06
CA VAL A 35 -12.34 -2.58 12.19
C VAL A 35 -11.07 -1.81 11.87
N LEU A 36 -10.54 -1.95 10.65
CA LEU A 36 -9.32 -1.24 10.23
C LEU A 36 -9.56 0.28 10.16
N SER A 37 -10.76 0.70 9.76
CA SER A 37 -11.12 2.13 9.74
C SER A 37 -11.23 2.76 11.14
N LYS A 38 -11.40 1.97 12.20
CA LYS A 38 -11.41 2.45 13.60
C LYS A 38 -10.00 2.67 14.15
N HIS A 39 -9.01 1.92 13.66
CA HIS A 39 -7.62 1.94 14.15
C HIS A 39 -6.65 2.52 13.11
N VAL A 40 -7.00 3.63 12.47
CA VAL A 40 -6.23 4.25 11.37
C VAL A 40 -4.75 4.44 11.71
N LYS A 41 -4.44 4.98 12.90
CA LYS A 41 -3.04 5.23 13.30
C LYS A 41 -2.25 3.92 13.39
N SER A 42 -2.83 2.89 14.01
CA SER A 42 -2.20 1.57 14.12
C SER A 42 -2.01 0.92 12.76
N VAL A 43 -3.01 0.96 11.88
CA VAL A 43 -2.88 0.41 10.51
C VAL A 43 -1.77 1.09 9.73
N LYS A 44 -1.67 2.43 9.79
CA LYS A 44 -0.58 3.16 9.16
C LYS A 44 0.78 2.77 9.72
N LEU A 45 0.90 2.69 11.05
CA LEU A 45 2.15 2.30 11.71
C LEU A 45 2.58 0.88 11.28
N THR A 46 1.67 -0.09 11.33
CA THR A 46 1.93 -1.46 10.87
C THR A 46 2.34 -1.50 9.40
N ALA A 47 1.68 -0.74 8.53
CA ALA A 47 2.04 -0.67 7.12
C ALA A 47 3.46 -0.11 6.90
N PHE A 48 3.84 0.96 7.62
CA PHE A 48 5.21 1.48 7.55
C PHE A 48 6.24 0.48 8.08
N ILE A 49 5.94 -0.23 9.17
CA ILE A 49 6.80 -1.32 9.66
C ILE A 49 6.96 -2.41 8.60
N CYS A 50 5.88 -2.84 7.94
CA CYS A 50 5.94 -3.82 6.85
C CYS A 50 6.83 -3.34 5.68
N ILE A 51 6.76 -2.05 5.31
CA ILE A 51 7.62 -1.48 4.26
C ILE A 51 9.09 -1.49 4.69
N VAL A 52 9.39 -1.11 5.94
CA VAL A 52 10.77 -1.14 6.46
C VAL A 52 11.31 -2.57 6.48
N ILE A 53 10.53 -3.54 6.94
CA ILE A 53 10.92 -4.95 6.92
C ILE A 53 11.16 -5.43 5.48
N ALA A 54 10.28 -5.10 4.54
CA ALA A 54 10.46 -5.46 3.14
C ALA A 54 11.74 -4.86 2.54
N LEU A 55 12.06 -3.60 2.88
CA LEU A 55 13.30 -2.95 2.45
C LEU A 55 14.54 -3.65 3.03
N LEU A 56 14.52 -3.97 4.33
CA LEU A 56 15.61 -4.71 4.97
C LEU A 56 15.82 -6.09 4.35
N LEU A 57 14.73 -6.80 4.04
CA LEU A 57 14.78 -8.08 3.36
C LEU A 57 15.38 -7.98 1.96
N TYR A 58 15.05 -6.93 1.20
CA TYR A 58 15.72 -6.68 -0.07
C TYR A 58 17.19 -6.33 0.12
N ASN A 59 17.54 -5.47 1.09
CA ASN A 59 18.93 -5.07 1.32
C ASN A 59 19.82 -6.29 1.60
N LEU A 60 19.30 -7.27 2.36
CA LEU A 60 20.01 -8.52 2.66
C LEU A 60 20.31 -9.37 1.40
N GLU A 61 19.46 -9.33 0.38
CA GLU A 61 19.59 -10.14 -0.83
C GLU A 61 20.35 -9.41 -1.95
N TYR A 62 20.11 -8.12 -2.12
CA TYR A 62 20.55 -7.37 -3.31
C TYR A 62 21.43 -6.15 -3.00
N GLY A 63 21.65 -5.82 -1.72
CA GLY A 63 22.35 -4.62 -1.30
C GLY A 63 21.51 -3.34 -1.42
N ASP A 64 21.98 -2.25 -0.81
CA ASP A 64 21.14 -1.07 -0.51
C ASP A 64 20.52 -0.40 -1.75
N SER A 65 21.29 -0.22 -2.83
CA SER A 65 20.81 0.51 -4.01
C SER A 65 19.74 -0.24 -4.78
N ILE A 66 19.94 -1.54 -5.02
CA ILE A 66 18.98 -2.37 -5.77
C ILE A 66 17.68 -2.52 -4.99
N SER A 67 17.76 -2.55 -3.67
CA SER A 67 16.64 -2.76 -2.78
C SER A 67 15.69 -1.58 -2.72
N PHE A 68 16.25 -0.36 -2.68
CA PHE A 68 15.44 0.86 -2.80
C PHE A 68 14.74 0.92 -4.15
N VAL A 69 15.46 0.63 -5.24
CA VAL A 69 14.88 0.59 -6.59
C VAL A 69 13.78 -0.46 -6.69
N ALA A 70 14.00 -1.68 -6.18
CA ALA A 70 13.02 -2.76 -6.17
C ALA A 70 11.75 -2.38 -5.39
N LEU A 71 11.90 -1.74 -4.22
CA LEU A 71 10.78 -1.23 -3.44
C LEU A 71 9.96 -0.21 -4.26
N CYS A 72 10.60 0.75 -4.91
CA CYS A 72 9.93 1.74 -5.75
C CYS A 72 9.22 1.11 -6.95
N VAL A 73 9.92 0.22 -7.68
CA VAL A 73 9.38 -0.45 -8.87
C VAL A 73 8.15 -1.31 -8.54
N LEU A 74 8.14 -1.99 -7.39
CA LEU A 74 7.00 -2.82 -6.99
C LEU A 74 5.85 -2.02 -6.38
N SER A 75 6.15 -0.99 -5.58
CA SER A 75 5.11 -0.18 -4.93
C SER A 75 4.36 0.71 -5.93
N THR A 76 5.04 1.23 -6.95
CA THR A 76 4.45 2.17 -7.93
C THR A 76 3.21 1.62 -8.65
N PRO A 77 3.24 0.45 -9.33
CA PRO A 77 2.06 -0.08 -10.03
C PRO A 77 0.93 -0.42 -9.07
N LEU A 78 1.24 -0.88 -7.85
CA LEU A 78 0.23 -1.12 -6.81
C LEU A 78 -0.48 0.17 -6.41
N LEU A 79 0.30 1.20 -6.05
CA LEU A 79 -0.25 2.51 -5.68
C LEU A 79 -1.05 3.12 -6.84
N PHE A 80 -0.55 3.00 -8.07
CA PHE A 80 -1.23 3.51 -9.26
C PHE A 80 -2.58 2.81 -9.49
N GLY A 81 -2.62 1.48 -9.45
CA GLY A 81 -3.87 0.71 -9.58
C GLY A 81 -4.87 1.06 -8.47
N LEU A 82 -4.39 1.22 -7.24
CA LEU A 82 -5.21 1.66 -6.11
C LEU A 82 -5.75 3.08 -6.34
N ILE A 83 -4.93 4.02 -6.82
CA ILE A 83 -5.37 5.39 -7.16
C ILE A 83 -6.46 5.36 -8.24
N LEU A 84 -6.26 4.60 -9.33
CA LEU A 84 -7.27 4.45 -10.39
C LEU A 84 -8.59 3.88 -9.87
N SER A 85 -8.54 2.97 -8.88
CA SER A 85 -9.75 2.36 -8.31
C SER A 85 -10.61 3.32 -7.47
N ILE A 86 -10.01 4.40 -6.93
CA ILE A 86 -10.74 5.39 -6.13
C ILE A 86 -11.26 6.55 -6.97
N ASN A 87 -10.45 6.99 -7.93
CA ASN A 87 -10.79 8.19 -8.69
C ASN A 87 -11.84 7.85 -9.75
N ASP A 88 -12.84 8.71 -9.88
CA ASP A 88 -13.77 8.61 -10.99
C ASP A 88 -13.03 9.02 -12.27
N LEU A 89 -12.74 8.02 -13.11
CA LEU A 89 -12.04 8.22 -14.39
C LEU A 89 -12.96 8.74 -15.48
N LYS A 90 -14.26 8.93 -15.18
CA LYS A 90 -15.20 9.50 -16.14
C LYS A 90 -14.82 10.95 -16.44
N PRO A 91 -14.91 11.38 -17.70
CA PRO A 91 -14.72 12.77 -18.05
C PRO A 91 -15.72 13.61 -17.26
N LYS A 92 -15.22 14.63 -16.56
CA LYS A 92 -16.08 15.63 -15.91
C LYS A 92 -16.71 16.47 -17.03
N THR A 93 -17.88 16.06 -17.51
CA THR A 93 -18.66 16.86 -18.45
C THR A 93 -18.96 18.20 -17.78
N LYS A 94 -18.27 19.26 -18.19
CA LYS A 94 -18.65 20.62 -17.83
C LYS A 94 -19.97 20.90 -18.54
N LYS A 95 -21.07 20.90 -17.78
CA LYS A 95 -22.31 21.57 -18.20
C LYS A 95 -22.10 23.06 -18.12
#